data_AF-A0A426VK55-F1
#
_entry.id   AF-A0A426VK55-F1
#
_cell.length_a   1.000
_cell.length_b   1.000
_cell.length_c   1.000
_cell.angle_alpha   90.00
_cell.angle_beta   90.00
_cell.angle_gamma   90.00
#
_symmetry.space_group_name_H-M   'P 1'
#
loop_
_entity.id
_entity.type
_entity.pdbx_description
1 polymer ?
#
loop_
_entity_poly.entity_id
_entity_poly.type
_entity_poly.pdbx_seq_one_letter_code
_entity_poly.pdbx_strand_id
1 'polypeptide(L)'
;MTELCSGPEPKSVHDLRGLTCPALFVQFKWRLKHHNYTLGRLKLLLNQAQDLTDITHYLDGVAVKYRIIELENGEMYLEIADV
;
A
#
# COMPACT_ATOMS: atom_id res chain seq x y z
N MET A 1 10.89 -17.31 30.78
CA MET A 1 11.81 -17.56 29.65
C MET A 1 11.19 -16.97 28.41
N THR A 2 11.73 -15.82 28.00
CA THR A 2 11.71 -15.19 26.67
C THR A 2 10.36 -15.05 25.94
N GLU A 3 9.59 -14.03 26.32
CA GLU A 3 8.70 -13.33 25.39
C GLU A 3 9.60 -12.51 24.45
N LEU A 4 9.87 -13.06 23.27
CA LEU A 4 10.65 -12.42 22.24
C LEU A 4 9.91 -11.20 21.70
N CYS A 5 10.53 -10.04 21.93
CA CYS A 5 10.33 -8.76 21.28
C CYS A 5 9.79 -8.91 19.85
N SER A 6 8.55 -8.48 19.63
CA SER A 6 8.13 -7.97 18.33
C SER A 6 7.92 -6.48 18.52
N GLY A 7 8.76 -5.66 17.89
CA GLY A 7 8.65 -4.19 17.92
C GLY A 7 7.30 -3.72 17.39
N PRO A 8 7.01 -2.40 17.41
CA PRO A 8 5.78 -1.89 16.83
C PRO A 8 5.80 -2.17 15.32
N GLU A 9 5.17 -3.27 14.91
CA GLU A 9 4.92 -3.58 13.50
C GLU A 9 4.18 -2.39 12.88
N PRO A 10 4.47 -2.01 11.61
CA PRO A 10 3.71 -0.95 10.96
C PRO A 10 2.26 -1.42 10.81
N LYS A 11 1.38 -0.96 11.71
CA LYS A 11 0.00 -1.42 11.96
C LYS A 11 -0.99 -1.32 10.78
N SER A 12 -0.56 -1.06 9.54
CA SER A 12 -1.47 -0.84 8.40
C SER A 12 -0.89 -1.29 7.06
N VAL A 13 -0.41 -2.53 6.99
CA VAL A 13 -0.18 -3.20 5.70
C VAL A 13 -1.50 -3.82 5.23
N HIS A 14 -1.90 -3.57 3.98
CA HIS A 14 -3.10 -4.14 3.38
C HIS A 14 -2.76 -4.98 2.16
N ASP A 15 -3.13 -6.26 2.20
CA ASP A 15 -2.87 -7.19 1.11
C ASP A 15 -3.90 -7.06 -0.02
N LEU A 16 -3.41 -6.71 -1.21
CA LEU A 16 -4.19 -6.58 -2.44
C LEU A 16 -3.67 -7.50 -3.55
N ARG A 17 -2.73 -8.42 -3.27
CA ARG A 17 -2.04 -9.28 -4.28
C ARG A 17 -2.93 -10.21 -5.10
N GLY A 18 -4.21 -10.35 -4.75
CA GLY A 18 -5.19 -11.17 -5.48
C GLY A 18 -6.17 -10.39 -6.36
N LEU A 19 -6.05 -9.05 -6.40
CA LEU A 19 -7.01 -8.20 -7.09
C LEU A 19 -6.47 -7.72 -8.43
N THR A 20 -7.30 -7.70 -9.46
CA THR A 20 -6.95 -7.12 -10.76
C THR A 20 -7.80 -5.88 -11.01
N CYS A 21 -7.43 -5.07 -12.00
CA CYS A 21 -8.29 -3.98 -12.45
C CYS A 21 -9.64 -4.54 -12.94
N PRO A 22 -10.78 -3.93 -12.53
CA PRO A 22 -10.92 -2.66 -11.82
C PRO A 22 -10.97 -2.77 -10.27
N ALA A 23 -11.09 -3.98 -9.72
CA ALA A 23 -11.26 -4.20 -8.28
C ALA A 23 -10.08 -3.67 -7.45
N LEU A 24 -8.86 -3.79 -7.99
CA LEU A 24 -7.64 -3.27 -7.39
C LEU A 24 -7.74 -1.76 -7.14
N PHE A 25 -8.11 -0.99 -8.17
CA PHE A 25 -8.23 0.46 -8.07
C PHE A 25 -9.33 0.89 -7.09
N VAL A 26 -10.47 0.19 -7.08
CA VAL A 26 -11.56 0.45 -6.13
C VAL A 26 -11.10 0.24 -4.69
N GLN A 27 -10.42 -0.86 -4.40
CA GLN A 27 -9.90 -1.15 -3.06
C GLN A 27 -8.82 -0.13 -2.65
N PHE A 28 -7.90 0.20 -3.55
CA PHE A 28 -6.92 1.27 -3.34
C PHE A 28 -7.61 2.59 -2.95
N LYS A 29 -8.58 3.05 -3.74
CA LYS A 29 -9.27 4.33 -3.50
C LYS A 29 -10.06 4.33 -2.20
N TRP A 30 -10.69 3.21 -1.87
CA TRP A 30 -11.41 3.06 -0.61
C TRP A 30 -10.45 3.15 0.58
N ARG A 31 -9.30 2.46 0.52
CA ARG A 31 -8.27 2.56 1.57
C ARG A 31 -7.69 3.97 1.65
N LEU A 32 -7.36 4.60 0.53
CA LEU A 32 -6.83 5.96 0.52
C LEU A 32 -7.76 6.96 1.20
N LYS A 33 -9.08 6.86 0.98
CA LYS A 33 -10.09 7.75 1.57
C LYS A 33 -10.35 7.47 3.06
N HIS A 34 -10.24 6.22 3.48
CA HIS A 34 -10.58 5.80 4.85
C HIS A 34 -9.35 5.59 5.75
N HIS A 35 -8.14 5.70 5.21
CA HIS A 35 -6.91 5.55 5.98
C HIS A 35 -6.72 6.73 6.93
N ASN A 36 -6.41 6.40 8.18
CA ASN A 36 -6.09 7.40 9.18
C ASN A 36 -4.57 7.60 9.25
N TYR A 37 -4.08 8.67 8.61
CA TYR A 37 -2.64 8.98 8.54
C TYR A 37 -2.00 9.33 9.89
N THR A 38 -2.80 9.57 10.94
CA THR A 38 -2.27 9.69 12.31
C THR A 38 -1.69 8.38 12.85
N LEU A 39 -2.05 7.24 12.23
CA LEU A 39 -1.52 5.91 12.56
C LEU A 39 -0.30 5.53 11.70
N GLY A 40 0.16 6.41 10.82
CA GLY A 40 1.30 6.22 9.94
C GLY A 40 0.93 6.17 8.45
N ARG A 41 1.92 5.81 7.63
CA ARG A 41 1.77 5.73 6.17
C ARG A 41 0.90 4.53 5.76
N LEU A 42 0.05 4.72 4.76
CA LEU A 42 -0.72 3.64 4.17
C LEU A 42 0.24 2.74 3.38
N LYS A 43 0.27 1.43 3.68
CA LYS A 43 1.08 0.46 2.94
C LYS A 43 0.18 -0.57 2.28
N LEU A 44 0.31 -0.73 0.97
CA LEU A 44 -0.44 -1.71 0.20
C LEU A 44 0.53 -2.76 -0.33
N LEU A 45 0.28 -4.03 -0.03
CA LEU A 45 1.04 -5.16 -0.55
C LEU A 45 0.43 -5.61 -1.88
N LEU A 46 1.26 -5.62 -2.90
CA LEU A 46 0.92 -5.82 -4.30
C LEU A 46 1.89 -6.82 -4.93
N ASN A 47 1.53 -7.35 -6.08
CA ASN A 47 2.38 -8.23 -6.89
C ASN A 47 2.88 -7.43 -8.10
N GLN A 48 4.16 -7.55 -8.46
CA GLN A 48 4.74 -6.87 -9.63
C GLN A 48 3.98 -7.15 -10.94
N ALA A 49 3.26 -8.28 -11.03
CA ALA A 49 2.43 -8.61 -12.18
C ALA A 49 1.13 -7.77 -12.28
N GLN A 50 0.75 -7.04 -11.25
CA GLN A 50 -0.46 -6.20 -11.24
C GLN A 50 -0.22 -4.88 -11.99
N ASP A 51 -1.20 -4.48 -12.80
CA ASP A 51 -1.18 -3.17 -13.44
C ASP A 51 -1.50 -2.06 -12.42
N LEU A 52 -0.50 -1.20 -12.16
CA LEU A 52 -0.63 -0.06 -11.27
C LEU A 52 -0.84 1.27 -11.99
N THR A 53 -0.97 1.27 -13.33
CA THR A 53 -1.00 2.50 -14.14
C THR A 53 -2.11 3.46 -13.68
N ASP A 54 -3.30 2.95 -13.39
CA ASP A 54 -4.41 3.75 -12.88
C ASP A 54 -4.13 4.34 -11.49
N ILE A 55 -3.44 3.58 -10.64
CA ILE A 55 -3.11 3.99 -9.27
C ILE A 55 -2.05 5.09 -9.30
N THR A 56 -0.96 4.91 -10.04
CA THR A 56 0.12 5.90 -10.14
C THR A 56 -0.38 7.18 -10.80
N HIS A 57 -1.13 7.07 -11.89
CA HIS A 57 -1.71 8.22 -12.56
C HIS A 57 -2.67 9.00 -11.66
N TYR A 58 -3.48 8.31 -10.85
CA TYR A 58 -4.33 8.97 -9.86
C TYR A 58 -3.49 9.69 -8.80
N LEU A 59 -2.50 9.02 -8.21
CA LEU A 59 -1.64 9.59 -7.16
C LEU A 59 -0.88 10.83 -7.65
N ASP A 60 -0.34 10.78 -8.87
CA ASP A 60 0.32 11.92 -9.52
C ASP A 60 -0.67 13.07 -9.75
N GLY A 61 -1.89 12.76 -10.21
CA GLY A 61 -2.94 13.75 -10.44
C GLY A 61 -3.42 14.46 -9.17
N VAL A 62 -3.33 13.82 -8.01
CA VAL A 62 -3.65 14.43 -6.71
C VAL A 62 -2.42 14.91 -5.92
N ALA A 63 -1.24 14.91 -6.54
CA ALA A 63 0.04 15.33 -5.95
C ALA A 63 0.38 14.62 -4.62
N VAL A 64 -0.04 13.37 -4.47
CA VAL A 64 0.22 12.56 -3.27
C VAL A 64 1.60 11.91 -3.38
N LYS A 65 2.41 12.05 -2.33
CA LYS A 65 3.73 11.39 -2.29
C LYS A 65 3.58 9.91 -2.01
N TYR A 66 4.10 9.08 -2.90
CA TYR A 66 4.15 7.63 -2.72
C TYR A 66 5.54 7.06 -2.99
N ARG A 67 5.77 5.83 -2.55
CA ARG A 67 6.98 5.05 -2.79
C ARG A 67 6.60 3.62 -3.13
N ILE A 68 7.29 3.04 -4.11
CA ILE A 68 7.18 1.62 -4.43
C ILE A 68 8.45 0.96 -3.90
N ILE A 69 8.30 -0.10 -3.12
CA ILE A 69 9.39 -0.87 -2.52
C ILE A 69 9.24 -2.30 -3.03
N GLU A 70 10.17 -2.74 -3.87
CA GLU A 70 10.18 -4.10 -4.40
C GLU A 70 10.74 -5.09 -3.36
N LEU A 71 10.16 -6.28 -3.31
CA LEU A 71 10.53 -7.37 -2.41
C LEU A 71 11.13 -8.52 -3.22
N GLU A 72 11.99 -9.33 -2.59
CA GLU A 72 12.77 -10.38 -3.25
C GLU A 72 11.92 -11.52 -3.86
N ASN A 73 10.64 -11.61 -3.51
CA ASN A 73 9.70 -12.66 -3.92
C ASN A 73 8.77 -12.24 -5.09
N GLY A 74 9.06 -11.13 -5.78
CA GLY A 74 8.20 -10.60 -6.86
C GLY A 74 6.99 -9.82 -6.36
N GLU A 75 6.99 -9.49 -5.06
CA GLU A 75 5.99 -8.64 -4.44
C GLU A 75 6.51 -7.21 -4.30
N MET A 76 5.61 -6.27 -4.03
CA MET A 76 5.98 -4.89 -3.79
C MET A 76 5.05 -4.24 -2.77
N TYR A 77 5.60 -3.30 -2.01
CA TYR A 77 4.81 -2.38 -1.20
C TYR A 77 4.63 -1.04 -1.92
N LEU A 78 3.40 -0.60 -2.06
CA LEU A 78 3.07 0.79 -2.35
C LEU A 78 2.82 1.51 -1.02
N GLU A 79 3.77 2.35 -0.62
CA GLU A 79 3.64 3.22 0.55
C GLU A 79 3.16 4.60 0.13
N ILE A 80 2.11 5.10 0.78
CA ILE A 80 1.54 6.42 0.51
C ILE A 80 1.73 7.27 1.77
N ALA A 81 2.38 8.40 1.61
CA ALA A 81 2.57 9.39 2.66
C ALA A 81 1.35 10.33 2.74
N ASP A 82 1.16 10.91 3.92
CA ASP A 82 0.09 11.88 4.19
C ASP A 82 0.09 13.03 3.18
N VAL A 83 -1.12 13.48 2.83
CA VAL A 83 -1.43 14.45 1.76
C VAL A 83 -1.39 15.86 2.29
#